data_AF-A0A8T3M7D3-F1
#
_entry.id   AF-A0A8T3M7D3-F1
#
_cell.length_a   1.000
_cell.length_b   1.000
_cell.length_c   1.000
_cell.angle_alpha   90.00
_cell.angle_beta   90.00
_cell.angle_gamma   90.00
#
_symmetry.space_group_name_H-M   'P 1'
#
loop_
_entity.id
_entity.type
_entity.pdbx_description
1 polymer ?
#
loop_
_entity_poly.entity_id
_entity_poly.type
_entity_poly.pdbx_seq_one_letter_code
_entity_poly.pdbx_strand_id
1 'polypeptide(L)' 'FYASPAPGSAPYVTAGGEVAVGQIIGLIEAMKLFNEIKSDLAGRVVRVVPESGTLVKAKQPLIEVEPL' A
#
# COMPACT_ATOMS: atom_id res chain seq x y z
N PHE A 1 -4.57 -6.46 4.03
CA PHE A 1 -4.01 -5.48 3.08
C PHE A 1 -4.30 -5.97 1.68
N TYR A 2 -4.78 -5.10 0.81
CA TYR A 2 -5.02 -5.39 -0.60
C TYR A 2 -4.21 -4.44 -1.46
N ALA A 3 -3.36 -4.99 -2.30
CA ALA A 3 -2.44 -4.23 -3.13
C ALA A 3 -3.13 -3.59 -4.36
N SER A 4 -4.32 -4.04 -4.72
CA SER A 4 -5.08 -3.61 -5.91
C SER A 4 -6.53 -3.27 -5.54
N PRO A 5 -7.22 -2.40 -6.31
CA PRO A 5 -8.62 -2.04 -6.07
C PRO A 5 -9.60 -3.20 -6.28
N ALA A 6 -9.25 -4.15 -7.14
CA ALA A 6 -10.06 -5.32 -7.46
C ALA A 6 -9.17 -6.49 -7.91
N PRO A 7 -9.66 -7.75 -7.84
CA PRO A 7 -8.97 -8.90 -8.40
C PRO A 7 -8.61 -8.69 -9.87
N GLY A 8 -7.36 -8.98 -10.25
CA GLY A 8 -6.87 -8.82 -11.63
C GLY A 8 -6.50 -7.39 -12.02
N SER A 9 -6.77 -6.38 -11.18
CA SER A 9 -6.29 -5.01 -11.41
C SER A 9 -4.83 -4.85 -11.00
N ALA A 10 -4.15 -3.90 -11.64
CA ALA A 10 -2.79 -3.52 -11.28
C ALA A 10 -2.72 -3.06 -9.81
N PRO A 11 -1.58 -3.31 -9.13
CA PRO A 11 -1.35 -2.77 -7.80
C PRO A 11 -1.37 -1.23 -7.81
N TYR A 12 -1.76 -0.64 -6.68
CA TYR A 12 -1.69 0.81 -6.48
C TYR A 12 -0.26 1.35 -6.55
N VAL A 13 0.70 0.56 -6.07
CA VAL A 13 2.14 0.84 -6.11
C VAL A 13 2.92 -0.43 -6.38
N THR A 14 4.09 -0.30 -7.00
CA THR A 14 5.01 -1.40 -7.29
C THR A 14 6.43 -1.03 -6.87
N ALA A 15 7.23 -2.03 -6.51
CA ALA A 15 8.64 -1.83 -6.23
C ALA A 15 9.35 -1.19 -7.44
N GLY A 16 10.19 -0.20 -7.16
CA GLY A 16 10.88 0.61 -8.15
C GLY A 16 10.08 1.80 -8.70
N GLY A 17 8.76 1.87 -8.45
CA GLY A 17 7.91 2.98 -8.85
C GLY A 17 7.98 4.17 -7.89
N GLU A 18 7.45 5.32 -8.33
CA GLU A 18 7.34 6.53 -7.52
C GLU A 18 6.02 6.56 -6.73
N VAL A 19 6.05 7.16 -5.55
CA VAL A 19 4.87 7.43 -4.72
C VAL A 19 4.88 8.89 -4.27
N ALA A 20 3.70 9.52 -4.26
CA ALA A 20 3.50 10.86 -3.73
C ALA A 20 2.81 10.83 -2.36
N VAL A 21 2.99 11.89 -1.56
CA VAL A 21 2.21 12.09 -0.34
C VAL A 21 0.72 12.13 -0.69
N GLY A 22 -0.09 11.35 0.03
CA GLY A 22 -1.52 11.22 -0.21
C GLY A 22 -1.93 10.20 -1.27
N GLN A 23 -0.97 9.64 -2.04
CA GLN A 23 -1.27 8.59 -3.01
C GLN A 23 -1.72 7.32 -2.28
N ILE A 24 -2.77 6.67 -2.80
CA ILE A 24 -3.26 5.41 -2.26
C ILE A 24 -2.21 4.33 -2.54
N ILE A 25 -1.85 3.56 -1.51
CA ILE A 25 -0.85 2.48 -1.59
C ILE A 25 -1.48 1.08 -1.43
N GLY A 26 -2.72 1.03 -0.99
CA GLY A 26 -3.48 -0.21 -0.79
C GLY A 26 -4.70 0.01 0.09
N LEU A 27 -5.48 -1.06 0.27
CA LEU A 27 -6.68 -1.05 1.10
C LEU A 27 -6.50 -1.94 2.34
N ILE A 28 -7.11 -1.55 3.45
CA ILE A 28 -7.27 -2.42 4.63
C ILE A 28 -8.75 -2.70 4.83
N GLU A 29 -9.11 -3.98 4.86
CA GLU A 29 -10.45 -4.42 5.23
C GLU A 29 -10.57 -4.49 6.75
N ALA A 30 -11.55 -3.78 7.31
CA ALA A 30 -11.95 -3.86 8.70
C ALA A 30 -13.47 -3.93 8.79
N MET A 31 -14.02 -5.01 9.36
CA MET A 31 -15.47 -5.21 9.51
C MET A 31 -16.26 -5.04 8.20
N LYS A 32 -15.77 -5.63 7.09
CA LYS A 32 -16.32 -5.53 5.72
C LYS A 32 -16.23 -4.14 5.08
N LEU A 33 -15.55 -3.18 5.71
CA LEU A 33 -15.23 -1.88 5.10
C LEU A 33 -13.78 -1.88 4.61
N PHE A 34 -13.60 -1.41 3.37
CA PHE A 34 -12.28 -1.17 2.80
C PHE A 34 -11.89 0.29 3.04
N ASN A 35 -10.79 0.49 3.77
CA ASN A 35 -10.23 1.81 4.02
C ASN A 35 -9.00 2.01 3.14
N GLU A 36 -8.94 3.16 2.49
CA GLU A 36 -7.76 3.60 1.74
C GLU A 36 -6.61 3.88 2.70
N ILE A 37 -5.44 3.34 2.38
CA ILE A 37 -4.20 3.72 3.02
C ILE A 37 -3.42 4.59 2.05
N LYS A 38 -2.97 5.74 2.55
CA LYS A 38 -2.26 6.74 1.76
C LYS A 38 -0.81 6.84 2.24
N SER A 39 0.09 7.09 1.31
CA SER A 39 1.49 7.36 1.65
C SER A 39 1.59 8.69 2.41
N ASP A 40 2.36 8.72 3.48
CA ASP A 40 2.72 9.92 4.23
C ASP A 40 4.03 10.56 3.72
N LEU A 41 4.74 9.86 2.83
CA LEU A 41 6.00 10.26 2.26
C LEU A 41 5.97 10.19 0.73
N ALA A 42 6.72 11.07 0.06
CA ALA A 42 7.02 10.96 -1.35
C ALA A 42 8.42 10.34 -1.57
N GLY A 43 8.57 9.54 -2.61
CA GLY A 43 9.85 8.93 -2.94
C GLY A 43 9.71 7.71 -3.83
N ARG A 44 10.72 6.84 -3.81
CA ARG A 44 10.73 5.59 -4.56
C ARG A 44 10.34 4.42 -3.68
N VAL A 45 9.37 3.63 -4.11
CA VAL A 45 8.95 2.41 -3.40
C VAL A 45 10.05 1.37 -3.52
N VAL A 46 10.69 1.01 -2.41
CA VAL A 46 11.71 -0.04 -2.35
C VAL A 46 11.03 -1.42 -2.39
N ARG A 47 10.01 -1.61 -1.55
CA ARG A 47 9.20 -2.84 -1.54
C ARG A 47 7.84 -2.63 -0.87
N VAL A 48 6.89 -3.49 -1.23
CA VAL A 48 5.63 -3.70 -0.50
C VAL A 48 5.83 -4.88 0.45
N VAL A 49 5.55 -4.68 1.73
CA VAL A 49 5.89 -5.63 2.80
C VAL A 49 4.88 -6.77 2.94
N PRO A 50 3.55 -6.52 3.03
CA PRO A 50 2.56 -7.58 3.11
C PRO A 50 2.17 -8.11 1.73
N GLU A 51 1.90 -9.42 1.65
CA GLU A 51 1.21 -9.99 0.49
C GLU A 51 -0.26 -9.55 0.47
N SER A 52 -0.83 -9.42 -0.73
CA SER A 52 -2.25 -9.06 -0.88
C SER A 52 -3.15 -10.16 -0.27
N GLY A 53 -4.17 -9.76 0.49
CA GLY A 53 -5.06 -10.66 1.23
C GLY A 53 -4.59 -10.99 2.65
N THR A 54 -3.40 -10.57 3.06
CA THR A 54 -2.90 -10.83 4.42
C THR A 54 -3.51 -9.89 5.46
N LEU A 55 -3.74 -10.40 6.67
CA LEU A 55 -4.13 -9.58 7.81
C LEU A 55 -2.95 -8.70 8.23
N VAL A 56 -3.22 -7.42 8.49
CA VAL A 56 -2.24 -6.45 8.95
C VAL A 56 -2.64 -5.89 10.30
N LYS A 57 -1.65 -5.62 11.16
CA LYS A 57 -1.86 -5.05 12.49
C LYS A 57 -1.56 -3.55 12.51
N ALA A 58 -2.09 -2.85 13.50
CA ALA A 58 -1.70 -1.47 13.76
C ALA A 58 -0.17 -1.37 13.92
N LYS A 59 0.43 -0.33 13.33
CA LYS A 59 1.89 -0.08 13.32
C LYS A 59 2.73 -1.10 12.54
N GLN A 60 2.11 -2.03 11.81
CA GLN A 60 2.85 -2.89 10.88
C GLN A 60 3.29 -2.08 9.66
N PRO A 61 4.58 -2.15 9.24
CA PRO A 61 5.04 -1.54 8.00
C PRO A 61 4.29 -2.11 6.78
N LEU A 62 3.91 -1.23 5.85
CA LEU A 62 3.17 -1.62 4.63
C LEU A 62 4.04 -1.47 3.37
N ILE A 63 4.77 -0.36 3.26
CA ILE A 63 5.73 -0.12 2.20
C ILE A 63 7.01 0.45 2.79
N GLU A 64 8.14 0.20 2.13
CA GLU A 64 9.39 0.91 2.36
C GLU A 64 9.61 1.88 1.21
N VAL A 65 9.93 3.11 1.56
CA VAL A 65 10.13 4.20 0.60
C VAL A 65 11.51 4.80 0.85
N GLU A 66 12.29 4.91 -0.22
CA GLU A 66 13.50 5.73 -0.26
C GLU A 66 13.07 7.17 -0.59
N PRO A 67 13.20 8.13 0.34
CA PRO A 67 12.86 9.52 0.07
C PRO A 67 13.70 10.07 -1.09
N LEU A 68 13.07 10.85 -1.95
CA LEU A 68 13.75 11.64 -2.99
C LEU A 68 14.14 13.02 -2.44
#